data_AF-A0A841JYS1-F1
#
_entry.id   AF-A0A841JYS1-F1
#
_cell.length_a   1.000
_cell.length_b   1.000
_cell.length_c   1.000
_cell.angle_alpha   90.00
_cell.angle_beta   90.00
_cell.angle_gamma   90.00
#
_symmetry.space_group_name_H-M   'P 1'
#
loop_
_entity.id
_entity.type
_entity.pdbx_description
1 polymer ?
#
loop_
_entity_poly.entity_id
_entity_poly.type
_entity_poly.pdbx_seq_one_letter_code
_entity_poly.pdbx_strand_id
1 'polypeptide(L)'
;MLACRLFRNSLCGVVALILLSSGAAVHAQRLNDKDLERMMKNLRDDSKDFRSAFSASIHKSSIRNTGQDKDARALAEQFEKQTDELYKHFKGSKAADPYVWPVVRSAGELDRLVYSLELDSKTTLSWEKARSEIHQIATSYGVAEPYSQSQVPIRN
;
A
#
# COMPACT_ATOMS: atom_id res chain seq x y z
N MET A 1 -63.09 -15.73 23.22
CA MET A 1 -63.68 -16.33 22.01
C MET A 1 -63.41 -15.39 20.85
N LEU A 2 -62.93 -15.95 19.73
CA LEU A 2 -62.85 -15.40 18.36
C LEU A 2 -64.14 -14.63 17.97
N ALA A 3 -64.25 -13.71 17.01
CA ALA A 3 -63.41 -13.06 16.01
C ALA A 3 -64.30 -11.99 15.30
N CYS A 4 -63.69 -11.05 14.57
CA CYS A 4 -64.18 -10.34 13.34
C CYS A 4 -63.55 -8.93 13.33
N ARG A 5 -62.35 -8.72 12.78
CA ARG A 5 -62.00 -8.60 11.35
C ARG A 5 -62.92 -7.64 10.56
N LEU A 6 -62.26 -6.64 9.98
CA LEU A 6 -62.62 -5.83 8.79
C LEU A 6 -63.49 -4.60 9.12
N PHE A 7 -63.16 -3.36 8.76
CA PHE A 7 -62.52 -2.89 7.53
C PHE A 7 -62.16 -1.38 7.65
N ARG A 8 -61.17 -0.96 6.85
CA ARG A 8 -61.12 0.32 6.09
C ARG A 8 -60.25 1.49 6.62
N ASN A 9 -59.08 1.57 5.99
CA ASN A 9 -58.37 2.75 5.47
C ASN A 9 -57.85 3.82 6.45
N SER A 10 -56.53 4.01 6.59
CA SER A 10 -55.54 4.54 5.63
C SER A 10 -55.24 6.01 5.95
N LEU A 11 -54.05 6.30 6.50
CA LEU A 11 -53.07 7.23 5.94
C LEU A 11 -51.88 7.42 6.90
N CYS A 12 -50.68 7.34 6.32
CA CYS A 12 -49.48 8.16 6.55
C CYS A 12 -49.16 8.66 7.98
N GLY A 13 -47.95 8.46 8.52
CA GLY A 13 -46.68 8.53 7.82
C GLY A 13 -45.54 7.94 8.66
N VAL A 14 -44.69 7.21 7.94
CA VAL A 14 -43.41 6.70 8.41
C VAL A 14 -42.44 7.88 8.48
N VAL A 15 -42.01 8.26 9.68
CA VAL A 15 -40.88 9.17 9.86
C VAL A 15 -39.61 8.32 9.80
N ALA A 16 -39.06 8.18 8.59
CA ALA A 16 -37.74 7.61 8.38
C ALA A 16 -36.70 8.73 8.55
N LEU A 17 -35.95 8.68 9.65
CA LEU A 17 -34.82 9.57 9.91
C LEU A 17 -33.66 9.17 8.98
N ILE A 18 -33.48 9.92 7.89
CA ILE A 18 -32.34 9.72 6.97
C ILE A 18 -31.10 10.31 7.65
N LEU A 19 -30.20 9.44 8.10
CA LEU A 19 -28.85 9.81 8.53
C LEU A 19 -28.08 10.33 7.32
N LEU A 20 -27.82 11.64 7.29
CA LEU A 20 -26.89 12.28 6.36
C LEU A 20 -25.46 11.85 6.73
N SER A 21 -25.02 10.73 6.18
CA SER A 21 -23.60 10.38 6.13
C SER A 21 -22.91 11.33 5.16
N SER A 22 -22.36 12.42 5.67
CA SER A 22 -21.37 13.25 4.98
C SER A 22 -20.10 12.43 4.80
N GLY A 23 -20.07 11.56 3.79
CA GLY A 23 -18.83 11.05 3.25
C GLY A 23 -18.07 12.24 2.69
N ALA A 24 -17.04 12.70 3.38
CA ALA A 24 -16.08 13.60 2.77
C ALA A 24 -15.58 12.90 1.51
N ALA A 25 -15.97 13.41 0.34
CA ALA A 25 -15.36 12.99 -0.90
C ALA A 25 -13.88 13.34 -0.76
N VAL A 26 -13.05 12.35 -0.45
CA VAL A 26 -11.61 12.45 -0.66
C VAL A 26 -11.49 12.70 -2.14
N HIS A 27 -11.34 13.97 -2.51
CA HIS A 27 -11.00 14.33 -3.88
C HIS A 27 -9.63 13.68 -4.08
N ALA A 28 -9.61 12.53 -4.74
CA ALA A 28 -8.38 11.94 -5.22
C ALA A 28 -7.75 13.05 -6.08
N GLN A 29 -6.75 13.73 -5.51
CA GLN A 29 -6.01 14.75 -6.24
C GLN A 29 -5.44 13.99 -7.43
N ARG A 30 -5.95 14.28 -8.62
CA ARG A 30 -5.45 13.64 -9.84
C ARG A 30 -4.02 14.13 -10.02
N LEU A 31 -3.08 13.32 -9.56
CA LEU A 31 -1.66 13.60 -9.68
C LEU A 31 -1.35 13.77 -11.16
N ASN A 32 -0.68 14.87 -11.51
CA ASN A 32 -0.22 15.05 -12.87
C ASN A 32 0.98 14.13 -13.15
N ASP A 33 1.27 13.90 -14.42
CA ASP A 33 2.34 13.00 -14.84
C ASP A 33 3.72 13.38 -14.29
N LYS A 34 3.99 14.68 -14.06
CA LYS A 34 5.29 15.13 -13.52
C LYS A 34 5.43 14.78 -12.05
N ASP A 35 4.37 14.94 -11.27
CA ASP A 35 4.35 14.55 -9.86
C ASP A 35 4.46 13.03 -9.73
N LEU A 36 3.75 12.29 -10.58
CA LEU A 36 3.81 10.83 -10.61
C LEU A 36 5.19 10.31 -11.04
N GLU A 37 5.81 10.93 -12.05
CA GLU A 37 7.18 10.60 -12.47
C GLU A 37 8.18 10.83 -11.33
N ARG A 38 8.05 11.95 -10.61
CA ARG A 38 8.89 12.25 -9.45
C ARG A 38 8.71 11.24 -8.33
N MET A 39 7.48 10.86 -8.01
CA MET A 39 7.21 9.82 -7.01
C MET A 39 7.78 8.47 -7.41
N MET A 40 7.61 8.05 -8.66
CA MET A 40 8.18 6.78 -9.14
C MET A 40 9.72 6.80 -9.15
N LYS A 41 10.31 7.96 -9.47
CA LYS A 41 11.76 8.14 -9.36
C LYS A 41 12.23 8.01 -7.92
N ASN A 42 11.55 8.68 -6.98
CA ASN A 42 11.90 8.57 -5.58
C ASN A 42 11.75 7.13 -5.08
N LEU A 43 10.68 6.43 -5.46
CA LEU A 43 10.46 5.04 -5.06
C LEU A 43 11.57 4.13 -5.55
N ARG A 44 12.02 4.33 -6.79
CA ARG A 44 13.20 3.65 -7.32
C ARG A 44 14.43 3.91 -6.45
N ASP A 45 14.74 5.17 -6.16
CA ASP A 45 15.93 5.54 -5.40
C ASP A 45 15.86 5.02 -3.94
N ASP A 46 14.71 5.16 -3.29
CA ASP A 46 14.44 4.67 -1.94
C ASP A 46 14.45 3.13 -1.87
N SER A 47 13.96 2.43 -2.91
CA SER A 47 14.02 0.96 -2.97
C SER A 47 15.45 0.43 -3.04
N LYS A 48 16.34 1.15 -3.71
CA LYS A 48 17.77 0.83 -3.79
C LYS A 48 18.45 1.02 -2.44
N ASP A 49 18.16 2.14 -1.76
CA ASP A 49 18.67 2.42 -0.42
C ASP A 49 18.15 1.39 0.59
N PHE A 50 16.86 1.05 0.51
CA PHE A 50 16.25 -0.01 1.31
C PHE A 50 16.93 -1.36 1.07
N ARG A 51 17.10 -1.82 -0.18
CA ARG A 51 17.76 -3.09 -0.49
C ARG A 51 19.15 -3.17 0.12
N SER A 52 19.93 -2.09 0.00
CA SER A 52 21.27 -2.00 0.58
C SER A 52 21.24 -2.13 2.10
N ALA A 53 20.35 -1.40 2.77
CA ALA A 53 20.18 -1.46 4.22
C ALA A 53 19.67 -2.84 4.69
N PHE A 54 18.64 -3.37 4.03
CA PHE A 54 18.04 -4.67 4.30
C PHE A 54 19.06 -5.81 4.19
N SER A 55 19.85 -5.83 3.12
CA SER A 55 20.96 -6.77 2.93
C SER A 55 21.96 -6.75 4.09
N ALA A 56 22.28 -5.56 4.61
CA ALA A 56 23.16 -5.41 5.76
C ALA A 56 22.52 -5.88 7.08
N SER A 57 21.23 -5.61 7.28
CA SER A 57 20.49 -5.99 8.50
C SER A 57 20.19 -7.49 8.56
N ILE A 58 19.88 -8.12 7.42
CA ILE A 58 19.62 -9.57 7.33
C ILE A 58 20.82 -10.37 7.85
N HIS A 59 22.05 -9.91 7.58
CA HIS A 59 23.26 -10.54 8.13
C HIS A 59 23.34 -10.56 9.66
N LYS A 60 22.51 -9.77 10.34
CA LYS A 60 22.44 -9.68 11.81
C LYS A 60 21.13 -10.26 12.37
N SER A 61 20.24 -10.74 11.50
CA SER A 61 18.92 -11.25 11.87
C SER A 61 18.95 -12.73 12.29
N SER A 62 17.81 -13.21 12.79
CA SER A 62 17.61 -14.62 13.16
C SER A 62 17.73 -15.60 11.99
N ILE A 63 17.52 -15.14 10.76
CA ILE A 63 17.56 -15.99 9.56
C ILE A 63 18.93 -16.02 8.87
N ARG A 64 19.95 -15.37 9.43
CA ARG A 64 21.29 -15.25 8.83
C ARG A 64 21.85 -16.59 8.32
N ASN A 65 22.42 -16.58 7.11
CA ASN A 65 23.08 -17.72 6.45
C ASN A 65 22.15 -18.93 6.17
N THR A 66 20.84 -18.75 6.22
CA THR A 66 19.87 -19.81 5.91
C THR A 66 19.37 -19.69 4.45
N GLY A 67 18.51 -20.62 4.02
CA GLY A 67 17.76 -20.45 2.77
C GLY A 67 16.85 -19.21 2.80
N GLN A 68 16.23 -18.94 3.95
CA GLN A 68 15.35 -17.78 4.14
C GLN A 68 16.10 -16.44 3.97
N ASP A 69 17.38 -16.36 4.36
CA ASP A 69 18.25 -15.20 4.10
C ASP A 69 18.34 -14.92 2.59
N LYS A 70 18.63 -15.95 1.81
CA LYS A 70 18.77 -15.85 0.35
C LYS A 70 17.45 -15.46 -0.30
N ASP A 71 16.34 -16.07 0.13
CA ASP A 71 15.01 -15.80 -0.41
C ASP A 71 14.58 -14.35 -0.10
N ALA A 72 14.83 -13.88 1.13
CA ALA A 72 14.53 -12.51 1.54
C ALA A 72 15.35 -11.48 0.73
N ARG A 73 16.63 -11.74 0.49
CA ARG A 73 17.47 -10.88 -0.37
C ARG A 73 17.01 -10.87 -1.81
N ALA A 74 16.66 -12.04 -2.36
CA ALA A 74 16.16 -12.16 -3.72
C ALA A 74 14.84 -11.38 -3.89
N LEU A 75 13.96 -11.41 -2.88
CA LEU A 75 12.75 -10.60 -2.86
C LEU A 75 13.05 -9.10 -2.86
N ALA A 76 14.01 -8.64 -2.03
CA ALA A 76 14.41 -7.23 -2.00
C ALA A 76 15.05 -6.78 -3.34
N GLU A 77 15.83 -7.65 -3.99
CA GLU A 77 16.38 -7.41 -5.33
C GLU A 77 15.30 -7.37 -6.41
N GLN A 78 14.30 -8.25 -6.32
CA GLN A 78 13.17 -8.25 -7.24
C GLN A 78 12.35 -6.96 -7.09
N PHE A 79 12.13 -6.51 -5.86
CA PHE A 79 11.44 -5.26 -5.58
C PHE A 79 12.16 -4.06 -6.20
N GLU A 80 13.49 -3.91 -5.99
CA GLU A 80 14.29 -2.85 -6.64
C GLU A 80 14.19 -2.90 -8.17
N LYS A 81 14.24 -4.09 -8.77
CA LYS A 81 14.09 -4.22 -10.23
C LYS A 81 12.71 -3.78 -10.70
N GLN A 82 11.65 -4.16 -9.98
CA GLN A 82 10.28 -3.80 -10.34
C GLN A 82 10.03 -2.30 -10.24
N THR A 83 10.60 -1.61 -9.24
CA THR A 83 10.50 -0.14 -9.12
C THR A 83 11.31 0.58 -10.20
N ASP A 84 12.48 0.05 -10.59
CA ASP A 84 13.28 0.57 -11.70
C ASP A 84 12.53 0.44 -13.04
N GLU A 85 11.93 -0.72 -13.31
CA GLU A 85 11.12 -0.92 -14.52
C GLU A 85 9.85 -0.06 -14.52
N LEU A 86 9.15 0.04 -13.38
CA LEU A 86 8.01 0.96 -13.21
C LEU A 86 8.40 2.39 -13.63
N TYR A 87 9.51 2.91 -13.08
CA TYR A 87 9.99 4.25 -13.41
C TYR A 87 10.37 4.40 -14.89
N LYS A 88 11.14 3.46 -15.45
CA LYS A 88 11.58 3.50 -16.85
C LYS A 88 10.39 3.52 -17.82
N HIS A 89 9.43 2.62 -17.61
CA HIS A 89 8.26 2.52 -18.47
C HIS A 89 7.37 3.75 -18.38
N PHE A 90 7.12 4.24 -17.17
CA PHE A 90 6.35 5.46 -16.98
C PHE A 90 7.05 6.68 -17.60
N LYS A 91 8.36 6.82 -17.41
CA LYS A 91 9.13 7.93 -18.00
C LYS A 91 8.98 7.97 -19.52
N GLY A 92 9.07 6.82 -20.18
CA GLY A 92 9.01 6.71 -21.65
C GLY A 92 7.61 6.81 -22.25
N SER A 93 6.59 6.28 -21.58
CA SER A 93 5.24 6.11 -22.16
C SER A 93 4.11 6.81 -21.40
N LYS A 94 4.36 7.29 -20.19
CA LYS A 94 3.36 7.79 -19.23
C LYS A 94 2.29 6.75 -18.85
N ALA A 95 2.54 5.47 -19.13
CA ALA A 95 1.72 4.34 -18.71
C ALA A 95 2.53 3.45 -17.74
N ALA A 96 1.87 2.98 -16.68
CA ALA A 96 2.51 2.16 -15.66
C ALA A 96 1.63 1.06 -15.06
N ASP A 97 0.35 0.98 -15.40
CA ASP A 97 -0.64 0.06 -14.82
C ASP A 97 -0.14 -1.40 -14.71
N PRO A 98 0.51 -2.00 -15.74
CA PRO A 98 1.01 -3.37 -15.66
C PRO A 98 2.16 -3.56 -14.65
N TYR A 99 2.85 -2.48 -14.29
CA TYR A 99 4.04 -2.49 -13.43
C TYR A 99 3.73 -2.16 -11.98
N VAL A 100 2.58 -1.56 -11.68
CA VAL A 100 2.21 -1.18 -10.30
C VAL A 100 1.92 -2.41 -9.45
N TRP A 101 1.12 -3.36 -9.95
CA TRP A 101 0.73 -4.54 -9.17
C TRP A 101 1.92 -5.42 -8.72
N PRO A 102 2.91 -5.72 -9.59
CA PRO A 102 4.11 -6.44 -9.18
C PRO A 102 4.88 -5.75 -8.04
N VAL A 103 5.01 -4.43 -8.08
CA VAL A 103 5.67 -3.63 -7.02
C VAL A 103 4.91 -3.74 -5.71
N VAL A 104 3.59 -3.53 -5.73
CA VAL A 104 2.73 -3.61 -4.52
C VAL A 104 2.76 -5.01 -3.91
N ARG A 105 2.78 -6.06 -4.75
CA ARG A 105 2.85 -7.45 -4.28
C ARG A 105 4.15 -7.71 -3.51
N SER A 106 5.30 -7.41 -4.12
CA SER A 106 6.60 -7.63 -3.48
C SER A 106 6.74 -6.77 -2.22
N ALA A 107 6.21 -5.55 -2.25
CA ALA A 107 6.16 -4.68 -1.08
C ALA A 107 5.39 -5.32 0.09
N GLY A 108 4.29 -6.00 -0.20
CA GLY A 108 3.52 -6.72 0.81
C GLY A 108 4.26 -7.87 1.46
N GLU A 109 5.08 -8.57 0.70
CA GLU A 109 5.94 -9.65 1.21
C GLU A 109 7.08 -9.09 2.06
N LEU A 110 7.70 -7.98 1.63
CA LEU A 110 8.76 -7.29 2.35
C LEU A 110 8.29 -6.66 3.66
N ASP A 111 7.10 -6.05 3.69
CA ASP A 111 6.54 -5.43 4.91
C ASP A 111 6.49 -6.43 6.06
N ARG A 112 6.01 -7.65 5.78
CA ARG A 112 5.97 -8.73 6.76
C ARG A 112 7.36 -9.12 7.24
N LEU A 113 8.34 -9.22 6.34
CA LEU A 113 9.71 -9.57 6.71
C LEU A 113 10.34 -8.50 7.59
N VAL A 114 10.24 -7.23 7.21
CA VAL A 114 10.82 -6.09 7.95
C VAL A 114 10.35 -6.09 9.41
N TYR A 115 9.05 -6.28 9.64
CA TYR A 115 8.51 -6.30 11.00
C TYR A 115 8.71 -7.63 11.73
N SER A 116 8.72 -8.77 11.02
CA SER A 116 8.92 -10.07 11.67
C SER A 116 10.35 -10.32 12.12
N LEU A 117 11.33 -9.71 11.46
CA LEU A 117 12.76 -9.92 11.71
C LEU A 117 13.35 -8.87 12.67
N GLU A 118 12.53 -7.93 13.15
CA GLU A 118 12.94 -6.86 14.06
C GLU A 118 14.23 -6.17 13.61
N LEU A 119 14.28 -5.77 12.33
CA LEU A 119 15.46 -5.18 11.72
C LEU A 119 15.81 -3.83 12.39
N ASP A 120 17.07 -3.42 12.27
CA ASP A 120 17.51 -2.17 12.89
C ASP A 120 16.74 -0.94 12.35
N SER A 121 16.75 0.13 13.16
CA SER A 121 15.96 1.33 12.90
C SER A 121 16.29 1.98 11.57
N LYS A 122 17.55 1.92 11.09
CA LYS A 122 17.94 2.49 9.80
C LYS A 122 17.22 1.78 8.66
N THR A 123 17.17 0.45 8.69
CA THR A 123 16.50 -0.36 7.66
C THR A 123 14.99 -0.23 7.74
N THR A 124 14.43 -0.14 8.94
CA THR A 124 12.99 0.11 9.10
C THR A 124 12.63 1.49 8.55
N LEU A 125 13.42 2.54 8.82
CA LEU A 125 13.17 3.88 8.30
C LEU A 125 13.30 3.96 6.77
N SER A 126 14.24 3.23 6.15
CA SER A 126 14.31 3.18 4.67
C SER A 126 13.12 2.43 4.07
N TRP A 127 12.63 1.38 4.73
CA TRP A 127 11.39 0.70 4.36
C TRP A 127 10.18 1.63 4.40
N GLU A 128 10.03 2.40 5.49
CA GLU A 128 8.89 3.31 5.67
C GLU A 128 8.78 4.36 4.56
N LYS A 129 9.93 4.88 4.09
CA LYS A 129 9.96 5.84 2.98
C LYS A 129 9.42 5.22 1.69
N ALA A 130 9.99 4.08 1.29
CA ALA A 130 9.54 3.35 0.11
C ALA A 130 8.05 2.99 0.22
N ARG A 131 7.61 2.50 1.39
CA ARG A 131 6.22 2.14 1.65
C ARG A 131 5.25 3.31 1.50
N SER A 132 5.61 4.48 2.00
CA SER A 132 4.80 5.70 1.86
C SER A 132 4.61 6.12 0.40
N GLU A 133 5.62 5.90 -0.44
CA GLU A 133 5.54 6.21 -1.87
C GLU A 133 4.73 5.16 -2.64
N ILE A 134 4.88 3.88 -2.29
CA ILE A 134 4.03 2.80 -2.82
C ILE A 134 2.56 3.08 -2.51
N HIS A 135 2.24 3.54 -1.29
CA HIS A 135 0.87 3.87 -0.91
C HIS A 135 0.23 4.91 -1.83
N GLN A 136 0.97 5.98 -2.13
CA GLN A 136 0.50 7.05 -3.01
C GLN A 136 0.35 6.57 -4.46
N ILE A 137 1.30 5.77 -4.95
CA ILE A 137 1.23 5.19 -6.30
C ILE A 137 0.07 4.20 -6.39
N ALA A 138 -0.06 3.25 -5.47
CA ALA A 138 -1.13 2.25 -5.45
C ALA A 138 -2.51 2.91 -5.42
N THR A 139 -2.70 3.93 -4.59
CA THR A 139 -3.93 4.73 -4.54
C THR A 139 -4.24 5.40 -5.88
N SER A 140 -3.22 5.95 -6.55
CA SER A 140 -3.38 6.61 -7.86
C SER A 140 -3.84 5.65 -8.96
N TYR A 141 -3.46 4.37 -8.86
CA TYR A 141 -3.81 3.32 -9.82
C TYR A 141 -4.96 2.41 -9.35
N GLY A 142 -5.59 2.70 -8.20
CA GLY A 142 -6.66 1.87 -7.64
C GLY A 142 -6.23 0.44 -7.27
N VAL A 143 -4.94 0.23 -6.98
CA VAL A 143 -4.39 -1.07 -6.59
C VAL A 143 -4.48 -1.21 -5.06
N ALA A 144 -5.10 -2.28 -4.59
CA ALA A 144 -5.21 -2.56 -3.16
C ALA A 144 -3.87 -3.02 -2.56
N GLU A 145 -3.47 -2.39 -1.45
CA GLU A 145 -2.26 -2.78 -0.72
C GLU A 145 -2.57 -3.74 0.43
N PRO A 146 -1.77 -4.82 0.58
CA PRO A 146 -2.01 -5.85 1.59
C PRO A 146 -1.74 -5.39 3.04
N TYR A 147 -1.02 -4.29 3.26
CA TYR A 147 -0.68 -3.76 4.59
C TYR A 147 -1.40 -2.44 4.94
N SER A 148 -2.32 -1.97 4.09
CA SER A 148 -3.06 -0.71 4.32
C SER A 148 -3.88 -0.68 5.63
N GLN A 149 -4.20 -1.85 6.20
CA GLN A 149 -4.93 -1.99 7.47
C GLN A 149 -4.03 -1.86 8.72
N SER A 150 -2.69 -1.84 8.55
CA SER A 150 -1.72 -1.88 9.65
C SER A 150 -1.15 -0.50 10.04
N GLN A 151 -1.69 0.61 9.52
CA GLN A 151 -1.23 1.96 9.83
C GLN A 151 -1.41 2.29 11.33
N VAL A 152 -0.36 2.06 12.13
CA VAL A 152 -0.18 2.75 13.41
C VAL A 152 0.16 4.20 13.07
N PRO A 153 -0.60 5.20 13.55
CA PRO A 153 -0.32 6.60 13.24
C PRO A 153 1.07 6.96 13.76
N ILE A 154 1.92 7.52 12.88
CA ILE A 154 3.19 8.14 13.26
C ILE A 154 2.85 9.29 14.22
N ARG A 155 3.02 9.09 15.53
CA ARG A 155 2.93 10.17 16.51
C ARG A 155 4.15 11.06 16.31
N ASN A 156 3.90 12.26 15.79
CA ASN A 156 4.82 13.39 15.82
C ASN A 156 5.13 13.80 17.27
#